data_AF-A0A7V5CB81-F1
#
_entry.id   AF-A0A7V5CB81-F1
#
_cell.length_a   1.000
_cell.length_b   1.000
_cell.length_c   1.000
_cell.angle_alpha   90.00
_cell.angle_beta   90.00
_cell.angle_gamma   90.00
#
_symmetry.space_group_name_H-M   'P 1'
#
loop_
_entity.id
_entity.type
_entity.pdbx_description
1 polymer ?
#
loop_
_entity_poly.entity_id
_entity_poly.type
_entity_poly.pdbx_seq_one_letter_code
_entity_poly.pdbx_strand_id
1 'polypeptide(L)'
;MTIPPSPTTVAAQRALFATIGAAAGLMLWILVDILPNQIHNDRLLLALSLAPGSFFAVLLAALGPLRLRDAAAVGGLVALISTALFSWAGVRFNTVEALFDSGHVLAAYLVLVTIPVPFLIAARRPDVRWQDYPTLFTEAWSILVRYAAAWVFTAIFWGVLLLSNEVLKIVGIGLIEHLIKRAPVPFVLTGLVLGIGLAVVHEMRQMISPTLLLRLLRLLTPLVFAVSLVFVIAAPINGLSGLFGSFSAATTLMAMAIAAVTLVTVTLDQTDADAASAPLLAWSARLTSLLVAVMGALALWAVWLRVGQYGLTPARVAALTGAAITLAYGLAFALAVLRGLGWMARIRRANIALALALIALAVLWLTPALNAERLSVRSQIVRFEAGKTDIDGLDLWSLAHDWGRAGTRALKALRAPDHPRAADLAPALTRLDAAPNRYAYHAEDQDAASIKAVVDPTTYDDLRAILPVVPKGASLPAQLEGAETAAGSIRLQNVANGCARRTPANAPACVAI
;
A
#
# COMPACT_ATOMS: atom_id res chain seq x y z
N MET A 1 27.64 25.43 -26.06
CA MET A 1 26.62 25.14 -27.09
C MET A 1 26.75 23.69 -27.49
N THR A 2 25.87 22.82 -26.99
CA THR A 2 25.77 21.43 -27.47
C THR A 2 24.99 21.44 -28.78
N ILE A 3 25.61 20.97 -29.85
CA ILE A 3 24.97 20.79 -31.16
C ILE A 3 23.73 19.90 -30.95
N PRO A 4 22.54 20.29 -31.43
CA PRO A 4 21.35 19.46 -31.30
C PRO A 4 21.60 18.10 -32.00
N PRO A 5 21.17 16.99 -31.41
CA PRO A 5 21.37 15.66 -31.98
C PRO A 5 20.79 15.62 -33.41
N SER A 6 21.50 14.97 -34.34
CA SER A 6 21.03 14.82 -35.71
C SER A 6 19.71 14.03 -35.73
N PRO A 7 18.80 14.29 -36.68
CA PRO A 7 17.49 13.61 -36.74
C PRO A 7 17.60 12.08 -36.81
N THR A 8 18.69 11.55 -37.36
CA THR A 8 18.99 10.11 -37.41
C THR A 8 19.27 9.52 -36.02
N THR A 9 19.91 10.26 -35.13
CA THR A 9 20.20 9.79 -33.76
C THR A 9 18.94 9.76 -32.88
N VAL A 10 18.03 10.71 -33.08
CA VAL A 10 16.72 10.76 -32.39
C VAL A 10 15.85 9.57 -32.80
N ALA A 11 15.72 9.31 -34.11
CA ALA A 11 14.95 8.17 -34.60
C ALA A 11 15.49 6.83 -34.09
N ALA A 12 16.82 6.67 -34.07
CA ALA A 12 17.48 5.46 -33.55
C ALA A 12 17.22 5.28 -32.04
N GLN A 13 17.24 6.35 -31.25
CA GLN A 13 16.97 6.29 -29.82
C GLN A 13 15.51 5.89 -29.54
N ARG A 14 14.53 6.46 -30.26
CA ARG A 14 13.13 6.06 -30.15
C ARG A 14 12.92 4.60 -30.52
N ALA A 15 13.55 4.14 -31.60
CA ALA A 15 13.50 2.75 -32.03
C ALA A 15 14.08 1.80 -30.96
N LEU A 16 15.17 2.19 -30.29
CA LEU A 16 15.76 1.40 -29.21
C LEU A 16 14.79 1.26 -28.02
N PHE A 17 14.20 2.35 -27.57
CA PHE A 17 13.23 2.29 -26.46
C PHE A 17 11.96 1.52 -26.85
N ALA A 18 11.46 1.71 -28.07
CA ALA A 18 10.30 1.00 -28.58
C ALA A 18 10.54 -0.51 -28.66
N THR A 19 11.72 -0.94 -29.12
CA THR A 19 12.08 -2.35 -29.22
C THR A 19 12.28 -2.99 -27.84
N ILE A 20 12.96 -2.31 -26.91
CA ILE A 20 13.09 -2.78 -25.52
C ILE A 20 11.71 -2.85 -24.84
N GLY A 21 10.86 -1.84 -25.05
CA GLY A 21 9.49 -1.83 -24.55
C GLY A 21 8.66 -2.98 -25.11
N ALA A 22 8.71 -3.20 -26.43
CA ALA A 22 8.03 -4.32 -27.10
C ALA A 22 8.52 -5.68 -26.56
N ALA A 23 9.83 -5.83 -26.35
CA ALA A 23 10.42 -7.02 -25.75
C ALA A 23 9.95 -7.22 -24.30
N ALA A 24 9.85 -6.15 -23.51
CA ALA A 24 9.30 -6.19 -22.15
C ALA A 24 7.83 -6.64 -22.15
N GLY A 25 7.03 -6.12 -23.09
CA GLY A 25 5.64 -6.52 -23.29
C GLY A 25 5.52 -7.99 -23.69
N LEU A 26 6.30 -8.44 -24.68
CA LEU A 26 6.35 -9.84 -25.09
C LEU A 26 6.73 -10.76 -23.92
N MET A 27 7.73 -10.36 -23.13
CA MET A 27 8.16 -11.11 -21.97
C MET A 27 7.05 -11.18 -20.92
N LEU A 28 6.36 -10.08 -20.65
CA LEU A 28 5.22 -10.07 -19.71
C LEU A 28 4.11 -11.03 -20.17
N TRP A 29 3.80 -11.06 -21.47
CA TRP A 29 2.84 -12.02 -22.02
C TRP A 29 3.31 -13.48 -21.81
N ILE A 30 4.57 -13.80 -22.12
CA ILE A 30 5.13 -15.13 -21.89
C ILE A 30 4.98 -15.52 -20.41
N LEU A 31 5.28 -14.59 -19.49
CA LEU A 31 5.24 -14.84 -18.05
C LEU A 31 3.84 -15.04 -17.49
N VAL A 32 2.83 -14.39 -18.07
CA VAL A 32 1.44 -14.43 -17.57
C VAL A 32 0.60 -15.50 -18.26
N ASP A 33 0.76 -15.71 -19.57
CA ASP A 33 -0.12 -16.59 -20.35
C ASP A 33 0.51 -17.94 -20.69
N ILE A 34 1.84 -18.00 -20.86
CA ILE A 34 2.53 -19.23 -21.29
C ILE A 34 3.13 -19.96 -20.10
N LEU A 35 3.93 -19.26 -19.30
CA LEU A 35 4.77 -19.86 -18.28
C LEU A 35 3.98 -20.57 -17.16
N PRO A 36 2.82 -20.06 -16.68
CA PRO A 36 2.03 -20.75 -15.66
C PRO A 36 1.49 -22.11 -16.11
N ASN A 37 1.28 -22.29 -17.43
CA ASN A 37 0.83 -23.56 -17.99
C ASN A 37 1.97 -24.58 -18.15
N GLN A 38 3.23 -24.16 -18.08
CA GLN A 38 4.40 -25.00 -18.29
C GLN A 38 5.12 -25.34 -16.98
N ILE A 39 5.11 -24.41 -16.01
CA ILE A 39 5.83 -24.54 -14.75
C ILE A 39 4.84 -24.69 -13.60
N HIS A 40 4.74 -25.91 -13.09
CA HIS A 40 3.88 -26.26 -11.94
C HIS A 40 4.47 -25.86 -10.58
N ASN A 41 5.72 -25.38 -10.55
CA ASN A 41 6.35 -24.91 -9.32
C ASN A 41 6.15 -23.40 -9.18
N ASP A 42 5.15 -23.00 -8.40
CA ASP A 42 4.76 -21.60 -8.17
C ASP A 42 5.92 -20.71 -7.73
N ARG A 43 6.89 -21.25 -6.95
CA ARG A 43 8.04 -20.46 -6.48
C ARG A 43 9.05 -20.20 -7.59
N LEU A 44 9.24 -21.17 -8.47
CA LEU A 44 10.07 -20.99 -9.66
C LEU A 44 9.39 -20.01 -10.63
N LEU A 45 8.08 -20.17 -10.85
CA LEU A 45 7.28 -19.24 -11.65
C LEU A 45 7.37 -17.80 -11.10
N LEU A 46 7.25 -17.63 -9.78
CA LEU A 46 7.43 -16.33 -9.13
C LEU A 46 8.80 -15.70 -9.43
N ALA A 47 9.88 -16.46 -9.26
CA ALA A 47 11.24 -15.97 -9.52
C ALA A 47 11.42 -15.58 -11.00
N LEU A 48 10.92 -16.43 -11.91
CA LEU A 48 10.98 -16.21 -13.35
C LEU A 48 10.11 -15.03 -13.79
N SER A 49 9.05 -14.67 -13.05
CA SER A 49 8.22 -13.50 -13.34
C SER A 49 8.83 -12.20 -12.82
N LEU A 50 9.43 -12.22 -11.62
CA LEU A 50 9.99 -11.02 -11.00
C LEU A 50 11.28 -10.54 -11.66
N ALA A 51 12.17 -11.46 -12.06
CA ALA A 51 13.47 -11.09 -12.61
C ALA A 51 13.35 -10.30 -13.92
N PRO A 52 12.61 -10.75 -14.95
CA PRO A 52 12.43 -9.97 -16.18
C PRO A 52 11.63 -8.68 -15.93
N GLY A 53 10.59 -8.72 -15.08
CA GLY A 53 9.79 -7.55 -14.76
C GLY A 53 10.62 -6.41 -14.14
N SER A 54 11.41 -6.72 -13.11
CA SER A 54 12.34 -5.75 -12.51
C SER A 54 13.48 -5.36 -13.44
N PHE A 55 14.02 -6.29 -14.23
CA PHE A 55 15.07 -6.01 -15.21
C PHE A 55 14.60 -4.96 -16.22
N PHE A 56 13.47 -5.18 -16.90
CA PHE A 56 12.97 -4.26 -17.90
C PHE A 56 12.52 -2.93 -17.30
N ALA A 57 11.91 -2.94 -16.11
CA ALA A 57 11.56 -1.72 -15.39
C ALA A 57 12.80 -0.86 -15.09
N VAL A 58 13.87 -1.46 -14.55
CA VAL A 58 15.08 -0.70 -14.22
C VAL A 58 15.89 -0.34 -15.47
N LEU A 59 15.95 -1.23 -16.47
CA LEU A 59 16.59 -0.97 -17.76
C LEU A 59 15.99 0.27 -18.41
N LEU A 60 14.66 0.32 -18.57
CA LEU A 60 13.95 1.44 -19.18
C LEU A 60 14.08 2.74 -18.35
N ALA A 61 14.18 2.64 -17.02
CA ALA A 61 14.43 3.78 -16.14
C ALA A 61 15.84 4.36 -16.33
N ALA A 62 16.86 3.50 -16.39
CA ALA A 62 18.26 3.85 -16.53
C ALA A 62 18.66 4.17 -17.99
N LEU A 63 17.86 3.76 -18.97
CA LEU A 63 18.05 4.08 -20.37
C LEU A 63 17.82 5.58 -20.61
N GLY A 64 18.77 6.23 -21.29
CA GLY A 64 18.84 7.68 -21.46
C GLY A 64 19.97 8.29 -20.64
N PRO A 65 19.88 8.27 -19.28
CA PRO A 65 20.98 8.65 -18.40
C PRO A 65 22.27 7.86 -18.60
N LEU A 66 22.15 6.59 -19.01
CA LEU A 66 23.24 5.66 -19.25
C LEU A 66 23.16 5.06 -20.66
N ARG A 67 24.29 4.54 -21.15
CA ARG A 67 24.34 3.70 -22.35
C ARG A 67 23.63 2.38 -22.10
N LEU A 68 23.15 1.72 -23.16
CA LEU A 68 22.40 0.45 -23.07
C LEU A 68 23.13 -0.61 -22.23
N ARG A 69 24.44 -0.77 -22.41
CA ARG A 69 25.25 -1.75 -21.67
C ARG A 69 25.23 -1.49 -20.16
N ASP A 70 25.39 -0.24 -19.75
CA ASP A 70 25.37 0.15 -18.34
C ASP A 70 23.97 0.09 -17.75
N ALA A 71 22.96 0.54 -18.50
CA ALA A 71 21.56 0.42 -18.10
C ALA A 71 21.14 -1.05 -17.91
N ALA A 72 21.57 -1.95 -18.81
CA ALA A 72 21.33 -3.38 -18.70
C ALA A 72 22.09 -4.00 -17.52
N ALA A 73 23.32 -3.57 -17.24
CA ALA A 73 24.06 -4.03 -16.08
C ALA A 73 23.41 -3.59 -14.76
N VAL A 74 22.91 -2.34 -14.69
CA VAL A 74 22.14 -1.84 -13.53
C VAL A 74 20.83 -2.60 -13.38
N GLY A 75 20.09 -2.80 -14.48
CA GLY A 75 18.85 -3.58 -14.49
C GLY A 75 19.07 -5.03 -14.05
N GLY A 76 20.12 -5.68 -14.56
CA GLY A 76 20.48 -7.05 -14.19
C GLY A 76 20.86 -7.18 -12.72
N LEU A 77 21.65 -6.24 -12.19
CA LEU A 77 22.03 -6.23 -10.77
C LEU A 77 20.81 -6.09 -9.86
N VAL A 78 19.95 -5.10 -10.13
CA VAL A 78 18.75 -4.86 -9.31
C VAL A 78 17.80 -6.04 -9.41
N ALA A 79 17.56 -6.56 -10.62
CA ALA A 79 16.68 -7.71 -10.83
C ALA A 79 17.17 -8.97 -10.13
N LEU A 80 18.48 -9.25 -10.19
CA LEU A 80 19.07 -10.40 -9.52
C LEU A 80 18.89 -10.31 -8.00
N ILE A 81 19.26 -9.18 -7.40
CA ILE A 81 19.21 -8.99 -5.95
C ILE A 81 17.76 -8.96 -5.45
N SER A 82 16.88 -8.19 -6.11
CA SER A 82 15.49 -8.05 -5.68
C SER A 82 14.72 -9.35 -5.81
N THR A 83 14.93 -10.10 -6.90
CA THR A 83 14.29 -11.40 -7.11
C THR A 83 14.81 -12.43 -6.11
N ALA A 84 16.13 -12.52 -5.92
CA ALA A 84 16.69 -13.47 -4.96
C ALA A 84 16.17 -13.23 -3.54
N LEU A 85 16.13 -11.97 -3.09
CA LEU A 85 15.62 -11.61 -1.77
C LEU A 85 14.11 -11.81 -1.64
N PHE A 86 13.33 -11.47 -2.66
CA PHE A 86 11.87 -11.70 -2.63
C PHE A 86 11.53 -13.19 -2.65
N SER A 87 12.19 -13.99 -3.49
CA SER A 87 12.03 -15.44 -3.50
C SER A 87 12.45 -16.06 -2.17
N TRP A 88 13.51 -15.55 -1.52
CA TRP A 88 13.90 -15.99 -0.18
C TRP A 88 12.85 -15.63 0.88
N ALA A 89 12.27 -14.43 0.82
CA ALA A 89 11.15 -14.04 1.66
C ALA A 89 9.91 -14.94 1.43
N GLY A 90 9.65 -15.32 0.17
CA GLY A 90 8.54 -16.20 -0.21
C GLY A 90 8.59 -17.60 0.42
N VAL A 91 9.77 -18.08 0.82
CA VAL A 91 9.91 -19.37 1.55
C VAL A 91 9.24 -19.33 2.93
N ARG A 92 8.92 -18.14 3.47
CA ARG A 92 8.20 -17.99 4.74
C ARG A 92 6.72 -18.37 4.63
N PHE A 93 6.16 -18.32 3.43
CA PHE A 93 4.74 -18.55 3.18
C PHE A 93 4.51 -19.95 2.60
N ASN A 94 3.32 -20.49 2.86
CA ASN A 94 2.94 -21.81 2.36
C ASN A 94 2.64 -21.76 0.87
N THR A 95 1.93 -20.72 0.42
CA THR A 95 1.57 -20.45 -0.97
C THR A 95 2.13 -19.09 -1.43
N VAL A 96 2.21 -18.90 -2.75
CA VAL A 96 2.60 -17.60 -3.35
C VAL A 96 1.48 -16.56 -3.20
N GLU A 97 0.22 -17.00 -3.22
CA GLU A 97 -0.94 -16.14 -2.96
C GLU A 97 -0.87 -15.47 -1.58
N ALA A 98 -0.63 -16.25 -0.51
CA ALA A 98 -0.48 -15.72 0.85
C ALA A 98 0.69 -14.72 0.97
N LEU A 99 1.75 -14.89 0.17
CA LEU A 99 2.86 -13.94 0.09
C LEU A 99 2.39 -12.59 -0.49
N PHE A 100 1.59 -12.60 -1.56
CA PHE A 100 1.07 -11.38 -2.17
C PHE A 100 0.00 -10.71 -1.31
N ASP A 101 -0.92 -11.48 -0.72
CA ASP A 101 -1.97 -10.99 0.17
C ASP A 101 -1.39 -10.30 1.42
N SER A 102 -0.21 -10.71 1.84
CA SER A 102 0.50 -10.06 2.94
C SER A 102 0.78 -8.57 2.69
N GLY A 103 0.97 -8.16 1.42
CA GLY A 103 1.23 -6.81 0.93
C GLY A 103 2.57 -6.17 1.35
N HIS A 104 3.00 -6.38 2.59
CA HIS A 104 4.17 -5.76 3.18
C HIS A 104 5.50 -6.27 2.60
N VAL A 105 5.54 -7.51 2.11
CA VAL A 105 6.73 -8.05 1.41
C VAL A 105 6.87 -7.42 0.03
N LEU A 106 5.75 -7.21 -0.68
CA LEU A 106 5.73 -6.51 -1.97
C LEU A 106 6.20 -5.06 -1.83
N ALA A 107 5.78 -4.36 -0.76
CA ALA A 107 6.25 -3.01 -0.49
C ALA A 107 7.78 -2.94 -0.35
N ALA A 108 8.41 -3.87 0.37
CA ALA A 108 9.87 -3.94 0.50
C ALA A 108 10.57 -4.24 -0.84
N TYR A 109 9.99 -5.13 -1.66
CA TYR A 109 10.48 -5.38 -3.01
C TYR A 109 10.44 -4.14 -3.90
N LEU A 110 9.34 -3.38 -3.89
CA LEU A 110 9.21 -2.15 -4.67
C LEU A 110 10.24 -1.10 -4.24
N VAL A 111 10.51 -0.96 -2.93
CA VAL A 111 11.58 -0.10 -2.42
C VAL A 111 12.93 -0.52 -3.00
N LEU A 112 13.23 -1.82 -3.00
CA LEU A 112 14.50 -2.35 -3.49
C LEU A 112 14.66 -2.24 -5.01
N VAL A 113 13.56 -2.30 -5.77
CA VAL A 113 13.59 -2.13 -7.24
C VAL A 113 13.73 -0.67 -7.65
N THR A 114 13.25 0.29 -6.83
CA THR A 114 13.15 1.69 -7.24
C THR A 114 14.19 2.61 -6.60
N ILE A 115 14.39 2.53 -5.28
CA ILE A 115 15.22 3.49 -4.53
C ILE A 115 16.72 3.39 -4.86
N PRO A 116 17.31 2.21 -5.12
CA PRO A 116 18.72 2.10 -5.52
C PRO A 116 19.03 2.69 -6.90
N VAL A 117 18.04 2.83 -7.79
CA VAL A 117 18.28 3.13 -9.22
C VAL A 117 19.02 4.46 -9.43
N PRO A 118 18.63 5.60 -8.82
CA PRO A 118 19.37 6.86 -8.96
C PRO A 118 20.83 6.76 -8.46
N PHE A 119 21.09 6.01 -7.38
CA PHE A 119 22.44 5.78 -6.87
C PHE A 119 23.30 4.99 -7.84
N LEU A 120 22.72 3.94 -8.44
CA LEU A 120 23.42 3.11 -9.42
C LEU A 120 23.67 3.88 -10.73
N ILE A 121 22.75 4.75 -11.15
CA ILE A 121 22.96 5.67 -12.28
C ILE A 121 24.12 6.62 -11.97
N ALA A 122 24.12 7.27 -10.80
CA ALA A 122 25.18 8.17 -10.39
C ALA A 122 26.55 7.45 -10.32
N ALA A 123 26.59 6.23 -9.76
CA ALA A 123 27.81 5.43 -9.64
C ALA A 123 28.41 4.99 -10.98
N ARG A 124 27.63 4.97 -12.07
CA ARG A 124 28.10 4.63 -13.42
C ARG A 124 28.56 5.85 -14.23
N ARG A 125 28.46 7.06 -13.69
CA ARG A 125 28.95 8.29 -14.34
C ARG A 125 30.39 8.58 -13.89
N PRO A 126 31.35 8.77 -14.81
CA PRO A 126 32.78 8.95 -14.47
C PRO A 126 33.08 10.11 -13.52
N ASP A 127 32.36 11.23 -13.67
CA ASP A 127 32.67 12.49 -12.96
C ASP A 127 31.69 12.82 -11.83
N VAL A 128 30.86 11.85 -11.43
CA VAL A 128 29.80 12.06 -10.42
C VAL A 128 29.98 11.10 -9.26
N ARG A 129 30.00 11.65 -8.04
CA ARG A 129 29.98 10.81 -6.83
C ARG A 129 28.64 10.10 -6.73
N TRP A 130 28.63 8.83 -6.34
CA TRP A 130 27.39 8.05 -6.19
C TRP A 130 26.40 8.62 -5.15
N GLN A 131 26.86 9.52 -4.27
CA GLN A 131 26.04 10.25 -3.28
C GLN A 131 25.77 11.71 -3.67
N ASP A 132 26.03 12.12 -4.90
CA ASP A 132 25.82 13.49 -5.34
C ASP A 132 24.33 13.85 -5.33
N TYR A 133 23.90 14.69 -4.38
CA TYR A 133 22.48 14.98 -4.18
C TYR A 133 21.80 15.58 -5.42
N PRO A 134 22.39 16.57 -6.13
CA PRO A 134 21.77 17.10 -7.34
C PRO A 134 21.51 16.04 -8.41
N THR A 135 22.47 15.13 -8.63
CA THR A 135 22.28 14.01 -9.54
C THR A 135 21.16 13.08 -9.06
N LEU A 136 21.19 12.66 -7.79
CA LEU A 136 20.18 11.76 -7.22
C LEU A 136 18.77 12.36 -7.30
N PHE A 137 18.62 13.64 -6.98
CA PHE A 137 17.36 14.38 -7.05
C PHE A 137 16.85 14.43 -8.50
N THR A 138 17.70 14.85 -9.44
CA THR A 138 17.33 14.97 -10.86
C THR A 138 16.93 13.62 -11.45
N GLU A 139 17.68 12.56 -11.17
CA GLU A 139 17.37 11.24 -11.72
C GLU A 139 16.10 10.65 -11.10
N ALA A 140 15.92 10.73 -9.78
CA ALA A 140 14.73 10.22 -9.10
C ALA A 140 13.44 10.87 -9.65
N TRP A 141 13.41 12.22 -9.70
CA TRP A 141 12.25 12.94 -10.21
C TRP A 141 12.04 12.75 -11.69
N SER A 142 13.11 12.69 -12.46
CA SER A 142 12.93 12.47 -13.90
C SER A 142 12.46 11.07 -14.22
N ILE A 143 12.88 10.04 -13.47
CA ILE A 143 12.35 8.68 -13.63
C ILE A 143 10.86 8.70 -13.34
N LEU A 144 10.44 9.27 -12.21
CA LEU A 144 9.04 9.37 -11.83
C LEU A 144 8.20 10.09 -12.90
N VAL A 145 8.63 11.28 -13.33
CA VAL A 145 7.92 12.07 -14.35
C VAL A 145 7.88 11.34 -15.70
N ARG A 146 8.98 10.69 -16.12
CA ARG A 146 9.00 9.91 -17.38
C ARG A 146 8.00 8.77 -17.35
N TYR A 147 7.99 7.98 -16.27
CA TYR A 147 7.06 6.85 -16.16
C TYR A 147 5.62 7.32 -16.07
N ALA A 148 5.32 8.35 -15.28
CA ALA A 148 3.98 8.89 -15.17
C ALA A 148 3.46 9.38 -16.54
N ALA A 149 4.26 10.19 -17.24
CA ALA A 149 3.89 10.70 -18.57
C ALA A 149 3.76 9.58 -19.61
N ALA A 150 4.66 8.59 -19.60
CA ALA A 150 4.60 7.46 -20.51
C ALA A 150 3.35 6.59 -20.26
N TRP A 151 2.97 6.35 -19.01
CA TRP A 151 1.74 5.61 -18.68
C TRP A 151 0.48 6.37 -19.07
N VAL A 152 0.44 7.69 -18.86
CA VAL A 152 -0.67 8.54 -19.32
C VAL A 152 -0.78 8.48 -20.85
N PHE A 153 0.35 8.60 -21.56
CA PHE A 153 0.37 8.46 -23.01
C PHE A 153 -0.11 7.09 -23.48
N THR A 154 0.34 6.00 -22.84
CA THR A 154 -0.12 4.65 -23.13
C THR A 154 -1.62 4.48 -22.89
N ALA A 155 -2.17 5.07 -21.82
CA ALA A 155 -3.60 5.05 -21.54
C ALA A 155 -4.40 5.82 -22.61
N ILE A 156 -3.94 7.01 -23.01
CA ILE A 156 -4.56 7.80 -24.09
C ILE A 156 -4.50 7.03 -25.41
N PHE A 157 -3.36 6.43 -25.74
CA PHE A 157 -3.20 5.59 -26.93
C PHE A 157 -4.23 4.46 -26.96
N TRP A 158 -4.41 3.73 -25.85
CA TRP A 158 -5.43 2.69 -25.76
C TRP A 158 -6.84 3.25 -25.92
N GLY A 159 -7.15 4.41 -25.32
CA GLY A 159 -8.42 5.10 -25.54
C GLY A 159 -8.69 5.41 -27.01
N VAL A 160 -7.71 6.00 -27.71
CA VAL A 160 -7.81 6.30 -29.14
C VAL A 160 -7.92 5.03 -29.98
N LEU A 161 -7.14 3.99 -29.66
CA LEU A 161 -7.15 2.72 -30.40
C LEU A 161 -8.51 2.02 -30.29
N LEU A 162 -9.10 1.98 -29.09
CA LEU A 162 -10.41 1.39 -28.86
C LEU A 162 -11.54 2.20 -29.51
N LEU A 163 -11.48 3.54 -29.48
CA LEU A 163 -12.43 4.37 -30.22
C LEU A 163 -12.29 4.18 -31.73
N SER A 164 -11.06 4.12 -32.24
CA SER A 164 -10.79 3.86 -33.66
C SER A 164 -11.34 2.50 -34.07
N ASN A 165 -11.24 1.49 -33.20
CA ASN A 165 -11.83 0.18 -33.41
C ASN A 165 -13.35 0.25 -33.59
N GLU A 166 -14.05 0.98 -32.72
CA GLU A 166 -15.51 1.12 -32.81
C GLU A 166 -15.94 1.90 -34.08
N VAL A 167 -15.21 2.94 -34.47
CA VAL A 167 -15.51 3.67 -35.72
C VAL A 167 -15.31 2.78 -36.96
N LEU A 168 -14.23 2.01 -37.01
CA LEU A 168 -13.97 1.11 -38.14
C LEU A 168 -14.99 -0.02 -38.25
N LYS A 169 -15.51 -0.53 -37.12
CA LYS A 169 -16.60 -1.52 -37.11
C LYS A 169 -17.87 -1.02 -37.79
N ILE A 170 -18.19 0.27 -37.69
CA ILE A 170 -19.36 0.86 -38.36
C ILE A 170 -19.25 0.73 -39.89
N VAL A 171 -18.03 0.85 -40.43
CA VAL A 171 -17.74 0.70 -41.87
C VAL A 171 -17.48 -0.78 -42.24
N GLY A 172 -17.67 -1.72 -41.30
CA GLY A 172 -17.45 -3.15 -41.50
C GLY A 172 -15.98 -3.59 -41.46
N ILE A 173 -15.06 -2.72 -41.02
CA ILE A 173 -13.62 -3.03 -40.93
C ILE A 173 -13.28 -3.51 -39.51
N GLY A 174 -13.09 -4.82 -39.33
CA GLY A 174 -12.74 -5.41 -38.03
C GLY A 174 -11.23 -5.54 -37.75
N LEU A 175 -10.35 -4.93 -38.55
CA LEU A 175 -8.90 -5.22 -38.49
C LEU A 175 -8.29 -5.03 -37.09
N ILE A 176 -8.61 -3.91 -36.42
CA ILE A 176 -8.06 -3.59 -35.09
C ILE A 176 -8.50 -4.62 -34.06
N GLU A 177 -9.78 -4.99 -34.05
CA GLU A 177 -10.32 -6.01 -33.16
C GLU A 177 -9.64 -7.37 -33.37
N HIS A 178 -9.44 -7.78 -34.63
CA HIS A 178 -8.76 -9.04 -34.94
C HIS A 178 -7.31 -9.05 -34.47
N LEU A 179 -6.61 -7.90 -34.51
CA LEU A 179 -5.25 -7.78 -34.01
C LEU A 179 -5.20 -7.80 -32.47
N ILE A 180 -6.01 -6.99 -31.80
CA ILE A 180 -6.02 -6.87 -30.32
C ILE A 180 -6.47 -8.18 -29.67
N LYS A 181 -7.37 -8.95 -30.31
CA LYS A 181 -7.79 -10.27 -29.80
C LYS A 181 -6.67 -11.32 -29.79
N ARG A 182 -5.55 -11.10 -30.48
CA ARG A 182 -4.39 -11.99 -30.37
C ARG A 182 -3.67 -11.74 -29.06
N ALA A 183 -3.65 -12.73 -28.16
CA ALA A 183 -3.10 -12.64 -26.82
C ALA A 183 -1.77 -11.85 -26.66
N PRO A 184 -0.73 -12.04 -27.49
CA PRO A 184 0.52 -11.28 -27.34
C PRO A 184 0.41 -9.80 -27.73
N VAL A 185 -0.52 -9.44 -28.62
CA VAL A 185 -0.56 -8.11 -29.25
C VAL A 185 -0.80 -6.99 -28.23
N PRO A 186 -1.79 -7.07 -27.31
CA PRO A 186 -1.98 -6.05 -26.28
C PRO A 186 -0.74 -5.81 -25.42
N PHE A 187 -0.03 -6.86 -25.02
CA PHE A 187 1.16 -6.72 -24.18
C PHE A 187 2.32 -6.09 -24.95
N VAL A 188 2.62 -6.60 -26.15
CA VAL A 188 3.69 -6.07 -27.01
C VAL A 188 3.41 -4.62 -27.38
N LEU A 189 2.17 -4.30 -27.75
CA LEU A 189 1.76 -2.95 -28.12
C LEU A 189 1.84 -1.99 -26.93
N THR A 190 1.40 -2.41 -25.74
CA THR A 190 1.53 -1.62 -24.50
C THR A 190 2.99 -1.33 -24.21
N GLY A 191 3.86 -2.34 -24.27
CA GLY A 191 5.28 -2.19 -24.04
C GLY A 191 5.95 -1.28 -25.09
N LEU A 192 5.61 -1.45 -26.37
CA LEU A 192 6.11 -0.62 -27.47
C LEU A 192 5.74 0.84 -27.28
N VAL A 193 4.46 1.13 -27.01
CA VAL A 193 3.94 2.49 -26.82
C VAL A 193 4.52 3.12 -25.55
N LEU A 194 4.66 2.36 -24.46
CA LEU A 194 5.34 2.81 -23.24
C LEU A 194 6.80 3.16 -23.51
N GLY A 195 7.51 2.33 -24.27
CA GLY A 195 8.89 2.58 -24.71
C GLY A 195 8.99 3.88 -25.51
N ILE A 196 8.14 4.07 -26.52
CA ILE A 196 8.07 5.32 -27.29
C ILE A 196 7.79 6.52 -26.39
N GLY A 197 6.81 6.42 -25.48
CA GLY A 197 6.48 7.46 -24.51
C GLY A 197 7.69 7.83 -23.64
N LEU A 198 8.42 6.83 -23.14
CA LEU A 198 9.65 7.05 -22.36
C LEU A 198 10.74 7.76 -23.18
N ALA A 199 10.92 7.41 -24.46
CA ALA A 199 11.89 8.05 -25.33
C ALA A 199 11.53 9.52 -25.60
N VAL A 200 10.29 9.78 -25.98
CA VAL A 200 9.80 11.13 -26.28
C VAL A 200 9.92 12.02 -25.05
N VAL A 201 9.48 11.58 -23.88
CA VAL A 201 9.60 12.38 -22.65
C VAL A 201 11.06 12.56 -22.26
N HIS A 202 11.94 11.58 -22.52
CA HIS A 202 13.38 11.73 -22.29
C HIS A 202 14.00 12.81 -23.17
N GLU A 203 13.70 12.82 -24.47
CA GLU A 203 14.15 13.85 -25.42
C GLU A 203 13.61 15.23 -25.05
N MET A 204 12.33 15.29 -24.66
CA MET A 204 11.69 16.53 -24.25
C MET A 204 12.20 17.03 -22.89
N ARG A 205 13.02 16.29 -22.11
CA ARG A 205 13.56 16.80 -20.84
C ARG A 205 14.33 18.12 -20.99
N GLN A 206 14.90 18.37 -22.17
CA GLN A 206 15.60 19.63 -22.47
C GLN A 206 14.62 20.81 -22.71
N MET A 207 13.37 20.55 -23.12
CA MET A 207 12.34 21.55 -23.42
C MET A 207 11.28 21.67 -22.31
N ILE A 208 10.82 20.54 -21.77
CA ILE A 208 9.90 20.41 -20.64
C ILE A 208 10.69 19.81 -19.47
N SER A 209 11.36 20.69 -18.74
CA SER A 209 12.14 20.27 -17.59
C SER A 209 11.19 19.70 -16.50
N PRO A 210 11.52 18.55 -15.87
CA PRO A 210 10.83 18.05 -14.68
C PRO A 210 10.68 19.11 -13.58
N THR A 211 11.56 20.11 -13.58
CA THR A 211 11.48 21.27 -12.69
C THR A 211 10.15 22.02 -12.79
N LEU A 212 9.47 22.08 -13.93
CA LEU A 212 8.19 22.79 -14.03
C LEU A 212 7.09 22.09 -13.20
N LEU A 213 7.00 20.76 -13.29
CA LEU A 213 6.08 19.97 -12.46
C LEU A 213 6.43 20.12 -10.97
N LEU A 214 7.71 20.08 -10.64
CA LEU A 214 8.17 20.29 -9.26
C LEU A 214 7.86 21.70 -8.75
N ARG A 215 7.98 22.71 -9.61
CA ARG A 215 7.61 24.10 -9.32
C ARG A 215 6.12 24.26 -9.06
N LEU A 216 5.27 23.50 -9.75
CA LEU A 216 3.83 23.45 -9.46
C LEU A 216 3.55 22.70 -8.15
N LEU A 217 4.19 21.54 -7.93
CA LEU A 217 4.02 20.76 -6.70
C LEU A 217 4.38 21.55 -5.44
N ARG A 218 5.48 22.34 -5.45
CA ARG A 218 5.82 23.17 -4.29
C ARG A 218 4.80 24.25 -3.96
N LEU A 219 3.89 24.62 -4.86
CA LEU A 219 2.76 25.51 -4.53
C LEU A 219 1.76 24.86 -3.57
N LEU A 220 1.79 23.54 -3.43
CA LEU A 220 0.99 22.81 -2.44
C LEU A 220 1.61 22.82 -1.05
N THR A 221 2.87 23.25 -0.89
CA THR A 221 3.56 23.26 0.40
C THR A 221 2.84 24.11 1.46
N PRO A 222 2.37 25.34 1.18
CA PRO A 222 1.59 26.12 2.13
C PRO A 222 0.25 25.48 2.49
N LEU A 223 -0.41 24.82 1.51
CA LEU A 223 -1.66 24.11 1.74
C LEU A 223 -1.45 22.92 2.69
N VAL A 224 -0.46 22.07 2.42
CA VAL A 224 -0.13 20.92 3.28
C VAL A 224 0.35 21.38 4.65
N PHE A 225 1.11 22.47 4.73
CA PHE A 225 1.43 23.10 6.01
C PHE A 225 0.17 23.47 6.81
N ALA A 226 -0.76 24.20 6.20
CA ALA A 226 -1.98 24.65 6.86
C ALA A 226 -2.84 23.48 7.34
N VAL A 227 -3.07 22.48 6.49
CA VAL A 227 -3.85 21.28 6.83
C VAL A 227 -3.17 20.49 7.95
N SER A 228 -1.85 20.29 7.87
CA SER A 228 -1.09 19.59 8.90
C SER A 228 -1.11 20.33 10.24
N LEU A 229 -1.04 21.67 10.21
CA LEU A 229 -1.10 22.50 11.40
C LEU A 229 -2.47 22.40 12.08
N VAL A 230 -3.56 22.56 11.32
CA VAL A 230 -4.93 22.41 11.83
C VAL A 230 -5.11 21.02 12.44
N PHE A 231 -4.63 19.98 11.75
CA PHE A 231 -4.70 18.61 12.26
C PHE A 231 -3.96 18.45 13.60
N VAL A 232 -2.70 18.91 13.69
CA VAL A 232 -1.89 18.78 14.91
C VAL A 232 -2.52 19.52 16.09
N ILE A 233 -3.17 20.66 15.84
CA ILE A 233 -3.89 21.43 16.88
C ILE A 233 -5.21 20.74 17.27
N ALA A 234 -5.94 20.17 16.30
CA ALA A 234 -7.23 19.52 16.54
C ALA A 234 -7.10 18.14 17.20
N ALA A 235 -6.00 17.42 16.97
CA ALA A 235 -5.74 16.07 17.49
C ALA A 235 -5.86 15.95 19.03
N PRO A 236 -5.25 16.80 19.86
CA PRO A 236 -5.40 16.71 21.31
C PRO A 236 -6.82 17.04 21.81
N ILE A 237 -7.59 17.84 21.04
CA ILE A 237 -8.94 18.27 21.45
C ILE A 237 -9.98 17.18 21.15
N ASN A 238 -9.90 16.55 19.98
CA ASN A 238 -10.93 15.60 19.51
C ASN A 238 -10.58 14.13 19.80
N GLY A 239 -9.34 13.88 20.23
CA GLY A 239 -8.79 12.52 20.31
C GLY A 239 -8.53 11.91 18.92
N LEU A 240 -7.60 10.95 18.86
CA LEU A 240 -7.22 10.31 17.59
C LEU A 240 -8.31 9.39 17.02
N SER A 241 -9.25 8.92 17.84
CA SER A 241 -10.37 8.07 17.41
C SER A 241 -11.51 8.86 16.77
N GLY A 242 -11.75 10.11 17.18
CA GLY A 242 -12.84 10.94 16.65
C GLY A 242 -12.58 11.51 15.26
N LEU A 243 -11.30 11.59 14.83
CA LEU A 243 -10.89 12.31 13.61
C LEU A 243 -10.87 11.47 12.33
N PHE A 244 -10.83 10.14 12.42
CA PHE A 244 -10.50 9.29 11.26
C PHE A 244 -11.57 8.26 10.86
N GLY A 245 -12.70 8.18 11.58
CA GLY A 245 -13.81 7.28 11.22
C GLY A 245 -13.34 5.84 10.98
N SER A 246 -13.56 5.33 9.75
CA SER A 246 -13.17 3.98 9.30
C SER A 246 -11.70 3.84 8.87
N PHE A 247 -10.95 4.93 8.73
CA PHE A 247 -9.54 4.90 8.32
C PHE A 247 -8.60 4.74 9.52
N SER A 248 -7.49 4.02 9.33
CA SER A 248 -6.42 3.94 10.34
C SER A 248 -5.76 5.31 10.51
N ALA A 249 -5.99 5.95 11.66
CA ALA A 249 -5.39 7.24 12.04
C ALA A 249 -3.87 7.28 11.79
N ALA A 250 -3.17 6.19 12.13
CA ALA A 250 -1.74 6.08 11.91
C ALA A 250 -1.36 6.07 10.42
N THR A 251 -2.11 5.35 9.59
CA THR A 251 -1.85 5.26 8.14
C THR A 251 -2.05 6.62 7.48
N THR A 252 -3.12 7.33 7.84
CA THR A 252 -3.39 8.68 7.30
C THR A 252 -2.32 9.68 7.73
N LEU A 253 -1.89 9.63 9.00
CA LEU A 253 -0.80 10.45 9.52
C LEU A 253 0.52 10.21 8.78
N MET A 254 0.89 8.95 8.57
CA MET A 254 2.09 8.59 7.81
C MET A 254 1.99 9.05 6.36
N ALA A 255 0.84 8.88 5.71
CA ALA A 255 0.64 9.34 4.33
C ALA A 255 0.77 10.87 4.21
N MET A 256 0.17 11.62 5.13
CA MET A 256 0.30 13.09 5.17
C MET A 256 1.76 13.51 5.44
N ALA A 257 2.46 12.83 6.35
CA ALA A 257 3.85 13.09 6.64
C ALA A 257 4.77 12.78 5.45
N ILE A 258 4.53 11.69 4.70
CA ILE A 258 5.27 11.37 3.47
C ILE A 258 5.04 12.43 2.40
N ALA A 259 3.79 12.88 2.22
CA ALA A 259 3.46 13.98 1.31
C ALA A 259 4.18 15.28 1.72
N ALA A 260 4.17 15.62 3.01
CA ALA A 260 4.87 16.76 3.57
C ALA A 260 6.39 16.69 3.37
N VAL A 261 7.03 15.54 3.64
CA VAL A 261 8.46 15.30 3.40
C VAL A 261 8.80 15.47 1.92
N THR A 262 7.94 14.95 1.04
CA THR A 262 8.09 15.07 -0.41
C THR A 262 8.03 16.54 -0.83
N LEU A 263 7.01 17.28 -0.39
CA LEU A 263 6.84 18.70 -0.72
C LEU A 263 7.95 19.59 -0.16
N VAL A 264 8.44 19.33 1.05
CA VAL A 264 9.62 20.00 1.60
C VAL A 264 10.82 19.72 0.71
N THR A 265 11.07 18.47 0.34
CA THR A 265 12.19 18.09 -0.54
C THR A 265 12.10 18.77 -1.90
N VAL A 266 10.90 18.86 -2.49
CA VAL A 266 10.65 19.58 -3.75
C VAL A 266 10.84 21.09 -3.61
N THR A 267 10.46 21.66 -2.47
CA THR A 267 10.58 23.11 -2.20
C THR A 267 12.04 23.53 -1.99
N LEU A 268 12.85 22.65 -1.40
CA LEU A 268 14.29 22.85 -1.20
C LEU A 268 15.11 22.62 -2.47
N ASP A 269 14.59 21.82 -3.40
CA ASP A 269 15.21 21.49 -4.68
C ASP A 269 16.63 20.89 -4.52
N GLN A 270 17.32 20.67 -5.64
CA GLN A 270 18.65 20.09 -5.69
C GLN A 270 19.76 20.98 -5.08
N THR A 271 19.64 22.31 -5.21
CA THR A 271 20.65 23.28 -4.75
C THR A 271 19.98 24.48 -4.08
N ASP A 272 20.76 25.28 -3.34
CA ASP A 272 20.25 26.52 -2.73
C ASP A 272 19.84 27.57 -3.78
N ALA A 273 20.45 27.54 -4.97
CA ALA A 273 20.09 28.43 -6.07
C ALA A 273 18.72 28.07 -6.69
N ASP A 274 18.36 26.78 -6.69
CA ASP A 274 17.11 26.28 -7.26
C ASP A 274 15.94 26.27 -6.24
N ALA A 275 16.27 26.38 -4.96
CA ALA A 275 15.31 26.40 -3.85
C ALA A 275 14.27 27.52 -4.02
N ALA A 276 13.07 27.30 -3.49
CA ALA A 276 12.02 28.31 -3.53
C ALA A 276 12.43 29.57 -2.75
N SER A 277 12.53 30.70 -3.45
CA SER A 277 12.90 32.00 -2.88
C SER A 277 11.71 32.77 -2.27
N ALA A 278 10.48 32.43 -2.67
CA ALA A 278 9.27 33.07 -2.16
C ALA A 278 9.13 32.86 -0.64
N PRO A 279 9.00 33.93 0.18
CA PRO A 279 8.98 33.81 1.64
C PRO A 279 7.92 32.84 2.17
N LEU A 280 6.72 32.86 1.57
CA LEU A 280 5.63 31.96 1.95
C LEU A 280 6.02 30.49 1.79
N LEU A 281 6.67 30.12 0.69
CA LEU A 281 7.11 28.75 0.43
C LEU A 281 8.24 28.33 1.38
N ALA A 282 9.23 29.20 1.57
CA ALA A 282 10.37 28.94 2.45
C ALA A 282 9.92 28.73 3.90
N TRP A 283 9.04 29.59 4.42
CA TRP A 283 8.47 29.46 5.76
C TRP A 283 7.58 28.23 5.89
N SER A 284 6.73 27.96 4.89
CA SER A 284 5.87 26.77 4.90
C SER A 284 6.71 25.49 4.93
N ALA A 285 7.80 25.40 4.15
CA ALA A 285 8.70 24.24 4.18
C ALA A 285 9.42 24.10 5.52
N ARG A 286 9.85 25.22 6.11
CA ARG A 286 10.53 25.25 7.41
C ARG A 286 9.61 24.78 8.54
N LEU A 287 8.37 25.27 8.58
CA LEU A 287 7.40 24.88 9.61
C LEU A 287 6.88 23.46 9.39
N THR A 288 6.62 23.07 8.14
CA THR A 288 6.27 21.69 7.79
C THR A 288 7.34 20.70 8.25
N SER A 289 8.63 21.05 8.10
CA SER A 289 9.74 20.22 8.59
C SER A 289 9.67 19.93 10.09
N LEU A 290 9.13 20.85 10.90
CA LEU A 290 8.88 20.65 12.33
C LEU A 290 7.63 19.79 12.56
N LEU A 291 6.55 20.04 11.81
CA LEU A 291 5.29 19.30 11.94
C LEU A 291 5.43 17.82 11.58
N VAL A 292 6.28 17.47 10.62
CA VAL A 292 6.51 16.05 10.25
C VAL A 292 7.00 15.24 11.46
N ALA A 293 7.85 15.80 12.33
CA ALA A 293 8.27 15.13 13.56
C ALA A 293 7.09 14.82 14.48
N VAL A 294 6.17 15.79 14.64
CA VAL A 294 4.97 15.63 15.46
C VAL A 294 4.04 14.58 14.86
N MET A 295 3.78 14.64 13.55
CA MET A 295 2.95 13.64 12.86
C MET A 295 3.54 12.24 12.94
N GLY A 296 4.86 12.09 12.77
CA GLY A 296 5.56 10.82 12.93
C GLY A 296 5.46 10.27 14.36
N ALA A 297 5.58 11.12 15.37
CA ALA A 297 5.44 10.74 16.77
C ALA A 297 4.00 10.30 17.10
N LEU A 298 2.99 11.04 16.63
CA LEU A 298 1.58 10.69 16.78
C LEU A 298 1.24 9.37 16.06
N ALA A 299 1.76 9.16 14.85
CA ALA A 299 1.57 7.90 14.13
C ALA A 299 2.17 6.72 14.90
N LEU A 300 3.41 6.86 15.38
CA LEU A 300 4.08 5.82 16.16
C LEU A 300 3.32 5.53 17.46
N TRP A 301 2.88 6.57 18.16
CA TRP A 301 2.07 6.45 19.37
C TRP A 301 0.76 5.71 19.10
N ALA A 302 0.05 6.07 18.02
CA ALA A 302 -1.21 5.42 17.64
C ALA A 302 -1.04 3.93 17.36
N VAL A 303 0.03 3.54 16.65
CA VAL A 303 0.34 2.12 16.41
C VAL A 303 0.75 1.42 17.71
N TRP A 304 1.58 2.07 18.54
CA TRP A 304 2.04 1.52 19.81
C TRP A 304 0.89 1.18 20.76
N LEU A 305 -0.11 2.04 20.88
CA LEU A 305 -1.31 1.77 21.66
C LEU A 305 -2.04 0.50 21.19
N ARG A 306 -2.18 0.31 19.87
CA ARG A 306 -2.81 -0.88 19.30
C ARG A 306 -2.00 -2.15 19.53
N VAL A 307 -0.67 -2.04 19.53
CA VAL A 307 0.22 -3.16 19.88
C VAL A 307 0.10 -3.53 21.36
N GLY A 308 0.00 -2.55 22.25
CA GLY A 308 -0.25 -2.78 23.67
C GLY A 308 -1.59 -3.50 23.91
N GLN A 309 -2.65 -3.04 23.22
CA GLN A 309 -4.01 -3.58 23.35
C GLN A 309 -4.13 -5.00 22.77
N TYR A 310 -3.70 -5.22 21.53
CA TYR A 310 -4.02 -6.42 20.75
C TYR A 310 -2.82 -7.29 20.38
N GLY A 311 -1.61 -6.95 20.85
CA GLY A 311 -0.37 -7.62 20.46
C GLY A 311 0.08 -7.29 19.02
N LEU A 312 1.21 -7.87 18.63
CA LEU A 312 1.75 -7.71 17.28
C LEU A 312 0.98 -8.56 16.27
N THR A 313 0.76 -7.98 15.09
CA THR A 313 0.36 -8.64 13.85
C THR A 313 1.32 -8.18 12.74
N PRO A 314 1.45 -8.90 11.61
CA PRO A 314 2.39 -8.51 10.56
C PRO A 314 2.13 -7.10 10.05
N ALA A 315 0.85 -6.72 9.91
CA ALA A 315 0.42 -5.37 9.56
C ALA A 315 0.85 -4.32 10.60
N ARG A 316 0.78 -4.62 11.91
CA ARG A 316 1.25 -3.70 12.96
C ARG A 316 2.77 -3.60 13.02
N VAL A 317 3.51 -4.68 12.74
CA VAL A 317 4.97 -4.62 12.60
C VAL A 317 5.36 -3.72 11.41
N ALA A 318 4.67 -3.86 10.28
CA ALA A 318 4.87 -3.00 9.11
C ALA A 318 4.51 -1.54 9.44
N ALA A 319 3.38 -1.30 10.13
CA ALA A 319 2.97 0.04 10.55
C ALA A 319 3.95 0.68 11.56
N LEU A 320 4.46 -0.07 12.54
CA LEU A 320 5.50 0.41 13.47
C LEU A 320 6.76 0.81 12.71
N THR A 321 7.16 -0.01 11.74
CA THR A 321 8.35 0.22 10.93
C THR A 321 8.18 1.48 10.05
N GLY A 322 7.03 1.61 9.37
CA GLY A 322 6.68 2.81 8.61
C GLY A 322 6.62 4.07 9.48
N ALA A 323 6.04 3.97 10.68
CA ALA A 323 5.96 5.08 11.62
C ALA A 323 7.34 5.49 12.14
N ALA A 324 8.22 4.52 12.42
CA ALA A 324 9.60 4.78 12.83
C ALA A 324 10.40 5.50 11.72
N ILE A 325 10.25 5.10 10.46
CA ILE A 325 10.88 5.79 9.32
C ILE A 325 10.32 7.21 9.18
N THR A 326 9.00 7.36 9.27
CA THR A 326 8.32 8.66 9.18
C THR A 326 8.83 9.60 10.28
N LEU A 327 8.95 9.10 11.50
CA LEU A 327 9.53 9.84 12.62
C LEU A 327 11.01 10.16 12.38
N ALA A 328 11.80 9.23 11.82
CA ALA A 328 13.20 9.49 11.48
C ALA A 328 13.36 10.63 10.47
N TYR A 329 12.51 10.67 9.43
CA TYR A 329 12.43 11.81 8.50
C TYR A 329 12.07 13.10 9.24
N GLY A 330 11.01 13.08 10.05
CA GLY A 330 10.55 14.23 10.81
C GLY A 330 11.61 14.78 11.76
N LEU A 331 12.28 13.92 12.53
CA LEU A 331 13.38 14.29 13.41
C LEU A 331 14.55 14.86 12.61
N ALA A 332 14.98 14.21 11.53
CA ALA A 332 16.10 14.70 10.73
C ALA A 332 15.82 16.10 10.15
N PHE A 333 14.59 16.34 9.66
CA PHE A 333 14.17 17.63 9.10
C PHE A 333 14.04 18.69 10.19
N ALA A 334 13.40 18.36 11.31
CA ALA A 334 13.24 19.26 12.44
C ALA A 334 14.61 19.65 13.02
N LEU A 335 15.49 18.69 13.28
CA LEU A 335 16.84 18.95 13.77
C LEU A 335 17.68 19.76 12.77
N ALA A 336 17.50 19.57 11.46
CA ALA A 336 18.17 20.38 10.45
C ALA A 336 17.74 21.85 10.55
N VAL A 337 16.43 22.11 10.67
CA VAL A 337 15.84 23.45 10.80
C VAL A 337 16.22 24.13 12.12
N LEU A 338 16.18 23.40 13.23
CA LEU A 338 16.49 23.93 14.57
C LEU A 338 17.98 24.30 14.71
N ARG A 339 18.87 23.66 13.95
CA ARG A 339 20.30 24.02 13.88
C ARG A 339 20.58 25.29 13.07
N GLY A 340 19.57 25.94 12.50
CA GLY A 340 19.71 27.25 11.87
C GLY A 340 20.47 27.22 10.54
N LEU A 341 21.55 28.00 10.42
CA LEU A 341 22.29 28.21 9.16
C LEU A 341 22.67 26.88 8.49
N GLY A 342 22.39 26.76 7.19
CA GLY A 342 22.67 25.53 6.41
C GLY A 342 21.63 24.40 6.58
N TRP A 343 20.45 24.67 7.14
CA TRP A 343 19.40 23.66 7.33
C TRP A 343 19.00 22.94 6.03
N MET A 344 18.92 23.64 4.89
CA MET A 344 18.57 23.04 3.60
C MET A 344 19.59 21.98 3.18
N ALA A 345 20.89 22.30 3.26
CA ALA A 345 21.95 21.34 2.97
C ALA A 345 21.93 20.12 3.91
N ARG A 346 21.56 20.29 5.18
CA ARG A 346 21.40 19.18 6.13
C ARG A 346 20.21 18.29 5.77
N ILE A 347 19.08 18.86 5.33
CA ILE A 347 17.94 18.08 4.84
C ILE A 347 18.33 17.26 3.61
N ARG A 348 19.05 17.85 2.65
CA ARG A 348 19.54 17.11 1.47
C ARG A 348 20.44 15.93 1.85
N ARG A 349 21.34 16.10 2.81
CA ARG A 349 22.16 15.00 3.37
C ARG A 349 21.32 13.95 4.11
N ALA A 350 20.34 14.39 4.88
CA ALA A 350 19.42 13.49 5.58
C ALA A 350 18.62 12.63 4.60
N ASN A 351 18.16 13.20 3.48
CA ASN A 351 17.47 12.46 2.42
C ASN A 351 18.32 11.32 1.85
N ILE A 352 19.63 11.55 1.62
CA ILE A 352 20.54 10.48 1.18
C ILE A 352 20.64 9.39 2.24
N ALA A 353 20.90 9.76 3.50
CA ALA A 353 21.05 8.81 4.59
C ALA A 353 19.79 7.98 4.82
N LEU A 354 18.62 8.60 4.76
CA LEU A 354 17.32 7.94 4.95
C LEU A 354 16.93 7.07 3.75
N ALA A 355 17.29 7.46 2.52
CA ALA A 355 17.14 6.59 1.35
C ALA A 355 18.01 5.33 1.46
N LEU A 356 19.25 5.44 1.93
CA LEU A 356 20.11 4.28 2.19
C LEU A 356 19.58 3.42 3.34
N ALA A 357 19.06 4.04 4.40
CA ALA A 357 18.40 3.32 5.50
C ALA A 357 17.15 2.57 5.02
N LEU A 358 16.37 3.14 4.10
CA LEU A 358 15.23 2.49 3.46
C LEU A 358 15.64 1.26 2.63
N ILE A 359 16.73 1.36 1.85
CA ILE A 359 17.27 0.22 1.10
C ILE A 359 17.73 -0.88 2.08
N ALA A 360 18.49 -0.52 3.11
CA ALA A 360 18.97 -1.48 4.10
C ALA A 360 17.81 -2.16 4.84
N LEU A 361 16.78 -1.40 5.21
CA LEU A 361 15.58 -1.94 5.83
C LEU A 361 14.81 -2.87 4.90
N ALA A 362 14.67 -2.53 3.61
CA ALA A 362 14.03 -3.40 2.63
C ALA A 362 14.78 -4.74 2.50
N VAL A 363 16.12 -4.70 2.49
CA VAL A 363 16.94 -5.93 2.53
C VAL A 363 16.68 -6.71 3.81
N LEU A 364 16.75 -6.07 4.98
CA LEU A 364 16.49 -6.73 6.26
C LEU A 364 15.10 -7.38 6.31
N TRP A 365 14.08 -6.69 5.80
CA TRP A 365 12.70 -7.16 5.72
C TRP A 365 12.53 -8.40 4.85
N LEU A 366 13.23 -8.43 3.70
CA LEU A 366 13.24 -9.57 2.80
C LEU A 366 14.12 -10.75 3.29
N THR A 367 14.93 -10.54 4.33
CA THR A 367 15.74 -11.61 4.98
C THR A 367 15.12 -12.13 6.29
N PRO A 368 15.48 -13.34 6.75
CA PRO A 368 14.98 -13.88 8.03
C PRO A 368 15.30 -13.03 9.26
N ALA A 369 16.17 -12.02 9.15
CA ALA A 369 16.52 -11.10 10.23
C ALA A 369 15.28 -10.33 10.74
N LEU A 370 14.47 -9.77 9.84
CA LEU A 370 13.24 -9.07 10.17
C LEU A 370 12.05 -9.82 9.56
N ASN A 371 11.45 -10.71 10.36
CA ASN A 371 10.32 -11.54 9.97
C ASN A 371 9.07 -11.15 10.78
N ALA A 372 8.15 -10.45 10.13
CA ALA A 372 6.95 -9.89 10.75
C ALA A 372 6.01 -10.98 11.28
N GLU A 373 5.87 -12.09 10.56
CA GLU A 373 5.06 -13.24 10.93
C GLU A 373 5.56 -13.87 12.23
N ARG A 374 6.87 -14.13 12.31
CA ARG A 374 7.51 -14.74 13.48
C ARG A 374 7.42 -13.84 14.71
N LEU A 375 7.60 -12.53 14.55
CA LEU A 375 7.43 -11.56 15.64
C LEU A 375 5.98 -11.54 16.14
N SER A 376 5.02 -11.59 15.22
CA SER A 376 3.60 -11.57 15.52
C SER A 376 3.15 -12.85 16.23
N VAL A 377 3.49 -14.01 15.69
CA VAL A 377 3.25 -15.32 16.30
C VAL A 377 3.81 -15.36 17.72
N ARG A 378 5.08 -14.97 17.91
CA ARG A 378 5.70 -14.92 19.24
C ARG A 378 4.92 -14.01 20.19
N SER A 379 4.50 -12.84 19.72
CA SER A 379 3.71 -11.92 20.53
C SER A 379 2.37 -12.50 20.95
N GLN A 380 1.68 -13.23 20.08
CA GLN A 380 0.38 -13.80 20.39
C GLN A 380 0.51 -14.97 21.38
N ILE A 381 1.44 -15.89 21.13
CA ILE A 381 1.68 -17.04 21.99
C ILE A 381 2.10 -16.61 23.40
N VAL A 382 3.07 -15.69 23.52
CA VAL A 382 3.52 -15.20 24.85
C VAL A 382 2.39 -14.52 25.62
N ARG A 383 1.48 -13.81 24.94
CA ARG A 383 0.33 -13.17 25.61
C ARG A 383 -0.70 -14.20 26.07
N PHE A 384 -0.97 -15.19 25.23
CA PHE A 384 -1.88 -16.29 25.54
C PHE A 384 -1.38 -17.13 26.72
N GLU A 385 -0.10 -17.52 26.71
CA GLU A 385 0.54 -18.27 27.79
C GLU A 385 0.60 -17.46 29.10
N ALA A 386 0.77 -16.14 29.01
CA ALA A 386 0.74 -15.25 30.16
C ALA A 386 -0.68 -14.91 30.64
N GLY A 387 -1.74 -15.53 30.07
CA GLY A 387 -3.13 -15.27 30.44
C GLY A 387 -3.63 -13.86 30.11
N LYS A 388 -2.90 -13.10 29.28
CA LYS A 388 -3.28 -11.73 28.86
C LYS A 388 -4.26 -11.70 27.70
N THR A 389 -4.43 -12.84 27.03
CA THR A 389 -5.36 -13.05 25.93
C THR A 389 -6.04 -14.40 26.19
N ASP A 390 -7.37 -14.44 26.11
CA ASP A 390 -8.15 -15.66 26.17
C ASP A 390 -8.07 -16.43 24.84
N ILE A 391 -8.83 -17.53 24.73
CA ILE A 391 -8.81 -18.36 23.52
C ILE A 391 -9.50 -17.64 22.37
N ASP A 392 -10.59 -16.94 22.64
CA ASP A 392 -11.37 -16.22 21.62
C ASP A 392 -10.61 -14.99 21.09
N GLY A 393 -9.74 -14.39 21.90
CA GLY A 393 -8.82 -13.34 21.51
C GLY A 393 -7.55 -13.81 20.80
N LEU A 394 -7.28 -15.12 20.77
CA LEU A 394 -6.17 -15.70 20.01
C LEU A 394 -6.62 -15.86 18.55
N ASP A 395 -6.03 -15.10 17.63
CA ASP A 395 -6.38 -15.14 16.20
C ASP A 395 -5.89 -16.44 15.52
N LEU A 396 -6.55 -17.55 15.83
CA LEU A 396 -6.27 -18.88 15.31
C LEU A 396 -6.46 -18.94 13.80
N TRP A 397 -7.42 -18.19 13.26
CA TRP A 397 -7.62 -18.08 11.82
C TRP A 397 -6.37 -17.54 11.13
N SER A 398 -5.85 -16.40 11.60
CA SER A 398 -4.65 -15.82 11.02
C SER A 398 -3.39 -16.65 11.27
N LEU A 399 -3.30 -17.38 12.39
CA LEU A 399 -2.23 -18.35 12.61
C LEU A 399 -2.25 -19.49 11.56
N ALA A 400 -3.43 -19.96 11.19
CA ALA A 400 -3.58 -21.04 10.21
C ALA A 400 -3.32 -20.57 8.77
N HIS A 401 -3.88 -19.43 8.38
CA HIS A 401 -3.99 -19.03 6.98
C HIS A 401 -3.08 -17.85 6.60
N ASP A 402 -2.86 -16.88 7.49
CA ASP A 402 -2.28 -15.59 7.11
C ASP A 402 -0.78 -15.46 7.47
N TRP A 403 -0.31 -16.08 8.55
CA TRP A 403 1.05 -15.85 9.09
C TRP A 403 2.08 -16.89 8.62
N GLY A 404 1.78 -17.54 7.50
CA GLY A 404 2.66 -18.49 6.81
C GLY A 404 3.18 -19.60 7.72
N ARG A 405 4.40 -20.07 7.45
CA ARG A 405 5.03 -21.19 8.17
C ARG A 405 5.31 -20.90 9.65
N ALA A 406 5.39 -19.63 10.05
CA ALA A 406 5.51 -19.29 11.46
C ALA A 406 4.19 -19.59 12.19
N GLY A 407 3.07 -19.16 11.61
CA GLY A 407 1.73 -19.46 12.13
C GLY A 407 1.43 -20.96 12.15
N THR A 408 1.69 -21.66 11.04
CA THR A 408 1.45 -23.12 10.95
C THR A 408 2.24 -23.90 12.02
N ARG A 409 3.49 -23.50 12.31
CA ARG A 409 4.29 -24.13 13.37
C ARG A 409 3.73 -23.88 14.77
N ALA A 410 3.27 -22.66 15.05
CA ALA A 410 2.64 -22.35 16.33
C ALA A 410 1.31 -23.08 16.50
N LEU A 411 0.49 -23.15 15.45
CA LEU A 411 -0.76 -23.91 15.46
C LEU A 411 -0.52 -25.41 15.71
N LYS A 412 0.56 -25.98 15.13
CA LYS A 412 0.97 -27.36 15.43
C LYS A 412 1.32 -27.54 16.91
N ALA A 413 1.97 -26.57 17.54
CA ALA A 413 2.30 -26.63 18.97
C ALA A 413 1.05 -26.48 19.86
N LEU A 414 0.09 -25.63 19.48
CA LEU A 414 -1.18 -25.48 20.19
C LEU A 414 -2.06 -26.74 20.10
N ARG A 415 -1.92 -27.53 19.03
CA ARG A 415 -2.59 -28.82 18.85
C ARG A 415 -1.93 -30.00 19.59
N ALA A 416 -0.78 -29.79 20.23
CA ALA A 416 -0.06 -30.87 20.88
C ALA A 416 -0.88 -31.44 22.06
N PRO A 417 -1.06 -32.77 22.18
CA PRO A 417 -1.88 -33.36 23.24
C PRO A 417 -1.39 -33.05 24.66
N ASP A 418 -0.09 -32.79 24.81
CA ASP A 418 0.59 -32.41 26.05
C ASP A 418 0.57 -30.90 26.31
N HIS A 419 -0.07 -30.09 25.46
CA HIS A 419 -0.18 -28.66 25.68
C HIS A 419 -0.98 -28.39 26.97
N PRO A 420 -0.51 -27.52 27.90
CA PRO A 420 -1.14 -27.32 29.21
C PRO A 420 -2.61 -26.91 29.17
N ARG A 421 -3.05 -26.32 28.06
CA ARG A 421 -4.44 -25.87 27.80
C ARG A 421 -5.11 -26.63 26.65
N ALA A 422 -4.68 -27.86 26.35
CA ALA A 422 -5.19 -28.64 25.22
C ALA A 422 -6.72 -28.84 25.28
N ALA A 423 -7.28 -29.12 26.46
CA ALA A 423 -8.71 -29.30 26.64
C ALA A 423 -9.50 -28.02 26.31
N ASP A 424 -9.02 -26.86 26.76
CA ASP A 424 -9.68 -25.58 26.49
C ASP A 424 -9.58 -25.18 25.01
N LEU A 425 -8.48 -25.52 24.34
CA LEU A 425 -8.23 -25.17 22.93
C LEU A 425 -9.01 -26.05 21.94
N ALA A 426 -9.37 -27.28 22.34
CA ALA A 426 -9.98 -28.27 21.45
C ALA A 426 -11.27 -27.79 20.73
N PRO A 427 -12.22 -27.08 21.39
CA PRO A 427 -13.40 -26.54 20.72
C PRO A 427 -13.05 -25.50 19.65
N ALA A 428 -12.15 -24.56 19.97
CA ALA A 428 -11.75 -23.49 19.06
C ALA A 428 -10.98 -24.02 17.85
N LEU A 429 -10.16 -25.06 18.04
CA LEU A 429 -9.44 -25.73 16.96
C LEU A 429 -10.39 -26.56 16.07
N THR A 430 -11.38 -27.24 16.65
CA THR A 430 -12.41 -27.95 15.88
C THR A 430 -13.20 -26.98 15.01
N ARG A 431 -13.59 -25.82 15.56
CA ARG A 431 -14.27 -24.76 14.81
C ARG A 431 -13.42 -24.24 13.65
N LEU A 432 -12.13 -24.00 13.91
CA LEU A 432 -11.18 -23.57 12.88
C LEU A 432 -11.11 -24.57 11.72
N ASP A 433 -11.11 -25.87 12.03
CA ASP A 433 -11.03 -26.94 11.02
C ASP A 433 -12.35 -27.12 10.23
N ALA A 434 -13.49 -26.79 10.84
CA ALA A 434 -14.80 -26.86 10.19
C ALA A 434 -15.14 -25.61 9.34
N ALA A 435 -14.55 -24.45 9.65
CA ALA A 435 -14.93 -23.18 9.04
C ALA A 435 -14.38 -23.04 7.59
N PRO A 436 -15.24 -22.81 6.58
CA PRO A 436 -14.81 -22.68 5.18
C PRO A 436 -14.13 -21.34 4.88
N ASN A 437 -14.37 -20.31 5.69
CA ASN A 437 -13.80 -18.98 5.52
C ASN A 437 -13.78 -18.22 6.86
N ARG A 438 -13.07 -17.08 6.87
CA ARG A 438 -12.89 -16.25 8.06
C ARG A 438 -14.21 -15.77 8.66
N TYR A 439 -15.18 -15.45 7.80
CA TYR A 439 -16.50 -14.99 8.26
C TYR A 439 -17.22 -16.09 9.03
N ALA A 440 -17.29 -17.31 8.47
CA ALA A 440 -17.91 -18.46 9.12
C ALA A 440 -17.24 -18.80 10.47
N TYR A 441 -15.91 -18.68 10.55
CA TYR A 441 -15.18 -18.90 11.80
C TYR A 441 -15.59 -17.93 12.92
N HIS A 442 -15.86 -16.66 12.58
CA HIS A 442 -16.27 -15.64 13.56
C HIS A 442 -17.80 -15.51 13.72
N ALA A 443 -18.59 -16.03 12.78
CA ALA A 443 -20.05 -15.94 12.81
C ALA A 443 -20.65 -16.72 14.00
N GLU A 444 -20.13 -17.91 14.32
CA GLU A 444 -20.59 -18.68 15.50
C GLU A 444 -20.38 -17.92 16.83
N ASP A 445 -19.31 -17.13 16.94
CA ASP A 445 -19.05 -16.31 18.13
C ASP A 445 -19.96 -15.08 18.16
N GLN A 446 -20.23 -14.45 17.02
CA GLN A 446 -21.14 -13.32 16.94
C GLN A 446 -22.58 -13.74 17.21
N ASP A 447 -23.01 -14.90 16.70
CA ASP A 447 -24.32 -15.47 16.98
C ASP A 447 -24.39 -15.92 18.45
N ALA A 448 -23.39 -16.59 19.02
CA ALA A 448 -23.42 -16.98 20.44
C ALA A 448 -23.34 -15.78 21.42
N ALA A 449 -22.56 -14.73 21.10
CA ALA A 449 -22.43 -13.53 21.93
C ALA A 449 -23.62 -12.57 21.76
N SER A 450 -24.18 -12.45 20.55
CA SER A 450 -25.44 -11.73 20.35
C SER A 450 -26.61 -12.48 20.98
N ILE A 451 -26.69 -13.81 20.85
CA ILE A 451 -27.68 -14.64 21.55
C ILE A 451 -27.56 -14.49 23.07
N LYS A 452 -26.34 -14.54 23.67
CA LYS A 452 -26.15 -14.34 25.12
C LYS A 452 -26.50 -12.92 25.60
N ALA A 453 -26.28 -11.89 24.79
CA ALA A 453 -26.71 -10.52 25.13
C ALA A 453 -28.22 -10.28 24.93
N VAL A 454 -28.92 -11.24 24.32
CA VAL A 454 -30.30 -11.16 23.85
C VAL A 454 -31.22 -12.18 24.53
N VAL A 455 -30.74 -12.97 25.51
CA VAL A 455 -31.59 -13.86 26.32
C VAL A 455 -32.41 -13.07 27.36
N ASP A 456 -33.36 -12.30 26.87
CA ASP A 456 -34.73 -12.36 27.37
C ASP A 456 -35.63 -12.38 26.11
N PRO A 457 -36.31 -13.50 25.80
CA PRO A 457 -37.07 -13.61 24.56
C PRO A 457 -38.28 -12.68 24.63
N THR A 458 -38.22 -11.53 23.94
CA THR A 458 -39.41 -10.69 23.73
C THR A 458 -40.42 -11.46 22.91
N THR A 459 -41.55 -11.78 23.52
CA THR A 459 -42.66 -12.46 22.87
C THR A 459 -43.43 -11.47 21.99
N TYR A 460 -44.18 -11.96 21.01
CA TYR A 460 -45.08 -11.14 20.19
C TYR A 460 -46.02 -10.25 21.02
N ASP A 461 -46.44 -10.74 22.20
CA ASP A 461 -47.28 -10.01 23.13
C ASP A 461 -46.53 -8.90 23.89
N ASP A 462 -45.23 -9.06 24.16
CA ASP A 462 -44.39 -8.01 24.76
C ASP A 462 -44.21 -6.85 23.79
N LEU A 463 -44.06 -7.17 22.49
CA LEU A 463 -43.95 -6.15 21.44
C LEU A 463 -45.24 -5.35 21.28
N ARG A 464 -46.42 -5.99 21.43
CA ARG A 464 -47.72 -5.29 21.42
C ARG A 464 -47.83 -4.22 22.50
N ALA A 465 -47.20 -4.42 23.65
CA ALA A 465 -47.28 -3.46 24.76
C ALA A 465 -46.47 -2.17 24.50
N ILE A 466 -45.44 -2.24 23.65
CA ILE A 466 -44.47 -1.15 23.44
C ILE A 466 -44.56 -0.49 22.05
N LEU A 467 -45.15 -1.15 21.05
CA LEU A 467 -45.24 -0.68 19.67
C LEU A 467 -46.58 0.06 19.43
N PRO A 468 -46.57 1.39 19.25
CA PRO A 468 -47.79 2.11 18.89
C PRO A 468 -48.21 1.80 17.45
N VAL A 469 -49.48 1.43 17.25
CA VAL A 469 -50.10 1.14 15.95
C VAL A 469 -51.08 2.25 15.57
N VAL A 470 -51.04 2.69 14.31
CA VAL A 470 -51.91 3.75 13.76
C VAL A 470 -52.64 3.22 12.52
N PRO A 471 -53.99 3.34 12.41
CA PRO A 471 -54.92 3.92 13.39
C PRO A 471 -55.15 3.03 14.61
N LYS A 472 -55.52 3.65 15.75
CA LYS A 472 -55.74 2.97 17.03
C LYS A 472 -56.78 1.85 16.87
N GLY A 473 -56.39 0.61 17.14
CA GLY A 473 -57.23 -0.59 17.03
C GLY A 473 -56.90 -1.50 15.85
N ALA A 474 -55.94 -1.14 14.99
CA ALA A 474 -55.45 -2.03 13.93
C ALA A 474 -54.56 -3.16 14.49
N SER A 475 -54.59 -4.32 13.83
CA SER A 475 -53.71 -5.45 14.13
C SER A 475 -52.27 -5.14 13.72
N LEU A 476 -51.30 -5.74 14.40
CA LEU A 476 -49.90 -5.68 14.00
C LEU A 476 -49.71 -6.23 12.56
N PRO A 477 -48.72 -5.72 11.81
CA PRO A 477 -48.44 -6.19 10.46
C PRO A 477 -48.16 -7.70 10.42
N ALA A 478 -48.74 -8.40 9.44
CA ALA A 478 -48.56 -9.85 9.27
C ALA A 478 -47.09 -10.27 9.09
N GLN A 479 -46.19 -9.36 8.71
CA GLN A 479 -44.75 -9.64 8.63
C GLN A 479 -44.07 -9.85 10.01
N LEU A 480 -44.79 -9.55 11.10
CA LEU A 480 -44.37 -9.81 12.48
C LEU A 480 -44.98 -11.10 13.05
N GLU A 481 -45.92 -11.73 12.35
CA GLU A 481 -46.46 -13.04 12.72
C GLU A 481 -45.46 -14.15 12.32
N GLY A 482 -45.13 -15.04 13.26
CA GLY A 482 -44.11 -16.10 13.07
C GLY A 482 -42.94 -16.08 14.05
N ALA A 483 -43.19 -15.67 15.30
CA ALA A 483 -42.21 -15.61 16.40
C ALA A 483 -41.48 -16.94 16.68
N GLU A 484 -42.08 -18.06 16.26
CA GLU A 484 -41.59 -19.41 16.53
C GLU A 484 -40.39 -19.81 15.64
N THR A 485 -40.09 -19.04 14.58
CA THR A 485 -38.91 -19.27 13.75
C THR A 485 -37.73 -18.39 14.19
N ALA A 486 -36.49 -18.88 14.05
CA ALA A 486 -35.30 -18.09 14.38
C ALA A 486 -35.28 -16.73 13.66
N ALA A 487 -35.64 -16.71 12.38
CA ALA A 487 -35.75 -15.47 11.60
C ALA A 487 -36.88 -14.52 12.08
N GLY A 488 -37.98 -15.08 12.60
CA GLY A 488 -39.09 -14.32 13.18
C GLY A 488 -38.74 -13.69 14.54
N SER A 489 -38.08 -14.46 15.42
CA SER A 489 -37.61 -13.96 16.72
C SER A 489 -36.61 -12.80 16.58
N ILE A 490 -35.64 -12.91 15.65
CA ILE A 490 -34.68 -11.84 15.34
C ILE A 490 -35.40 -10.58 14.83
N ARG A 491 -36.44 -10.75 14.02
CA ARG A 491 -37.24 -9.62 13.49
C ARG A 491 -37.98 -8.90 14.62
N LEU A 492 -38.63 -9.64 15.52
CA LEU A 492 -39.33 -9.10 16.68
C LEU A 492 -38.38 -8.34 17.60
N GLN A 493 -37.19 -8.89 17.86
CA GLN A 493 -36.21 -8.27 18.73
C GLN A 493 -35.66 -6.96 18.15
N ASN A 494 -35.43 -6.91 16.83
CA ASN A 494 -34.98 -5.68 16.16
C ASN A 494 -36.01 -4.55 16.26
N VAL A 495 -37.30 -4.88 16.12
CA VAL A 495 -38.39 -3.92 16.29
C VAL A 495 -38.50 -3.48 17.75
N ALA A 496 -38.40 -4.42 18.71
CA ALA A 496 -38.42 -4.12 20.15
C ALA A 496 -37.27 -3.16 20.54
N ASN A 497 -36.05 -3.41 20.07
CA ASN A 497 -34.88 -2.56 20.32
C ASN A 497 -35.03 -1.16 19.70
N GLY A 498 -35.67 -1.05 18.54
CA GLY A 498 -36.05 0.23 17.94
C GLY A 498 -37.07 0.98 18.79
N CYS A 499 -38.08 0.27 19.32
CA CYS A 499 -39.13 0.83 20.18
C CYS A 499 -38.66 1.24 21.57
N ALA A 500 -37.64 0.57 22.12
CA ALA A 500 -37.04 0.93 23.40
C ALA A 500 -36.36 2.31 23.39
N ARG A 501 -35.98 2.81 22.21
CA ARG A 501 -35.41 4.15 22.06
C ARG A 501 -36.52 5.20 22.19
N ARG A 502 -36.24 6.28 22.91
CA ARG A 502 -37.16 7.40 23.11
C ARG A 502 -36.75 8.59 22.25
N THR A 503 -37.73 9.24 21.63
CA THR A 503 -37.58 10.54 20.99
C THR A 503 -37.37 11.63 22.05
N PRO A 504 -36.89 12.84 21.68
CA PRO A 504 -36.75 13.97 22.61
C PRO A 504 -38.06 14.38 23.30
N ALA A 505 -39.21 14.04 22.71
CA ALA A 505 -40.55 14.22 23.28
C ALA A 505 -41.02 13.03 24.15
N ASN A 506 -40.11 12.12 24.50
CA ASN A 506 -40.33 10.90 25.30
C ASN A 506 -41.31 9.87 24.68
N ALA A 507 -41.64 9.99 23.40
CA ALA A 507 -42.40 8.97 22.65
C ALA A 507 -41.47 7.84 22.17
N PRO A 508 -41.97 6.60 22.00
CA PRO A 508 -41.21 5.53 21.34
C PRO A 508 -40.71 5.97 19.96
N ALA A 509 -39.48 5.62 19.60
CA ALA A 509 -38.87 5.95 18.31
C ALA A 509 -39.29 4.99 17.18
N CYS A 510 -40.40 4.28 17.37
CA CYS A 510 -40.99 3.34 16.42
C CYS A 510 -42.49 3.59 16.30
N VAL A 511 -43.07 3.28 15.15
CA VAL A 511 -44.52 3.25 14.94
C VAL A 511 -44.83 2.21 13.86
N ALA A 512 -45.89 1.43 14.08
CA ALA A 512 -46.45 0.58 13.04
C ALA A 512 -47.57 1.34 12.33
N ILE A 513 -47.46 1.42 11.00
CA ILE A 513 -48.39 2.11 10.10
C ILE A 513 -49.23 1.08 9.35
#